data_AF-A0A1F4A9V6-F1
#
_entry.id   AF-A0A1F4A9V6-F1
#
_cell.length_a   1.000
_cell.length_b   1.000
_cell.length_c   1.000
_cell.angle_alpha   90.00
_cell.angle_beta   90.00
_cell.angle_gamma   90.00
#
_symmetry.space_group_name_H-M   'P 1'
#
loop_
_entity.id
_entity.type
_entity.pdbx_description
1 polymer ?
#
loop_
_entity_poly.entity_id
_entity_poly.type
_entity_poly.pdbx_seq_one_letter_code
_entity_poly.pdbx_strand_id
1 'polypeptide(L)'
;MTEKQLAKWEKSRDIGKEILHGISDIKAGRIGRRYTAESYPIVRARERSGLSQAKFAQLLGVSVRTLQDWEQGRREPNAAAKTLIKVAELHPGVLRKIAA
;
A
#
# COMPACT_ATOMS: atom_id res chain seq x y z
N MET A 1 22.22 15.00 -11.17
CA MET A 1 22.71 15.97 -10.17
C MET A 1 23.96 15.40 -9.55
N THR A 2 25.06 16.14 -9.52
CA THR A 2 26.25 15.75 -8.75
C THR A 2 26.04 16.10 -7.26
N GLU A 3 26.78 15.46 -6.35
CA GLU A 3 26.69 15.77 -4.91
C GLU A 3 26.89 17.26 -4.60
N LYS A 4 27.81 17.91 -5.31
CA LYS A 4 28.05 19.36 -5.19
C LYS A 4 26.82 20.19 -5.59
N GLN A 5 26.07 19.75 -6.60
CA GLN A 5 24.83 20.42 -7.03
C GLN A 5 23.71 20.21 -6.00
N LEU A 6 23.61 19.02 -5.41
CA LEU A 6 22.62 18.72 -4.37
C LEU A 6 22.85 19.56 -3.11
N ALA A 7 24.08 19.61 -2.60
CA ALA A 7 24.43 20.38 -1.41
C ALA A 7 24.17 21.90 -1.58
N LYS A 8 24.44 22.43 -2.78
CA LYS A 8 24.13 23.84 -3.10
C LYS A 8 22.62 24.10 -3.09
N TRP A 9 21.84 23.17 -3.64
CA TRP A 9 20.38 23.26 -3.66
C TRP A 9 19.78 23.15 -2.26
N GLU A 10 20.19 22.17 -1.47
CA GLU A 10 19.72 21.97 -0.08
C GLU A 10 19.99 23.20 0.80
N LYS A 11 21.15 23.85 0.65
CA LYS A 11 21.49 25.08 1.39
C LYS A 11 20.56 26.25 1.07
N SER A 12 19.96 26.28 -0.11
CA SER A 12 18.99 27.30 -0.54
C SER A 12 17.53 26.91 -0.29
N ARG A 13 17.27 25.72 0.25
CA ARG A 13 15.93 25.16 0.40
C ARG A 13 15.30 25.61 1.72
N ASP A 14 14.07 26.13 1.65
CA ASP A 14 13.23 26.39 2.83
C ASP A 14 12.22 25.27 3.01
N ILE A 15 12.60 24.27 3.82
CA ILE A 15 11.77 23.10 4.11
C ILE A 15 10.47 23.51 4.81
N GLY A 16 10.50 24.54 5.66
CA GLY A 16 9.32 25.02 6.38
C GLY A 16 8.26 25.54 5.42
N LYS A 17 8.67 26.37 4.46
CA LYS A 17 7.78 26.89 3.41
C LYS A 17 7.20 25.78 2.53
N GLU A 18 7.99 24.77 2.18
CA GLU A 18 7.53 23.64 1.37
C GLU A 18 6.50 22.77 2.11
N ILE A 19 6.72 22.51 3.41
CA ILE A 19 5.75 21.78 4.24
C ILE A 19 4.44 22.55 4.33
N LEU A 20 4.49 23.85 4.60
CA LEU A 20 3.29 24.70 4.65
C LEU A 20 2.53 24.71 3.32
N HIS A 21 3.26 24.75 2.20
CA HIS A 21 2.66 24.64 0.86
C HIS A 21 1.94 23.30 0.71
N GLY A 22 2.59 22.19 1.04
CA GLY A 22 1.98 20.85 0.96
C GLY A 22 0.72 20.71 1.83
N ILE A 23 0.72 21.27 3.04
CA ILE A 23 -0.47 21.30 3.91
C ILE A 23 -1.59 22.14 3.27
N SER A 24 -1.26 23.29 2.67
CA SER A 24 -2.22 24.13 1.96
C SER A 24 -2.83 23.42 0.75
N ASP A 25 -2.03 22.65 0.01
CA ASP A 25 -2.49 21.85 -1.12
C ASP A 25 -3.47 20.76 -0.66
N ILE A 26 -3.14 20.05 0.43
CA ILE A 26 -4.02 19.05 1.04
C ILE A 26 -5.35 19.69 1.47
N LYS A 27 -5.31 20.84 2.16
CA LYS A 27 -6.52 21.59 2.56
C LYS A 27 -7.36 22.05 1.36
N ALA A 28 -6.72 22.41 0.25
CA ALA A 28 -7.38 22.78 -0.99
C ALA A 28 -7.87 21.57 -1.81
N GLY A 29 -7.71 20.33 -1.31
CA GLY A 29 -8.08 19.12 -2.01
C GLY A 29 -7.16 18.76 -3.18
N ARG A 30 -6.03 19.46 -3.36
CA ARG A 30 -4.98 19.16 -4.34
C ARG A 30 -4.07 18.06 -3.77
N ILE A 31 -4.65 16.87 -3.69
CA ILE A 31 -3.95 15.67 -3.21
C ILE A 31 -3.42 14.86 -4.39
N GLY A 32 -2.25 14.24 -4.18
CA GLY A 32 -1.68 13.26 -5.10
C GLY A 32 -2.52 11.98 -5.18
N ARG A 33 -1.91 10.90 -5.69
CA ARG A 33 -2.59 9.61 -5.86
C ARG A 33 -3.16 9.10 -4.53
N ARG A 34 -4.48 8.91 -4.45
CA ARG A 34 -5.13 8.26 -3.31
C ARG A 34 -4.95 6.74 -3.40
N TYR A 35 -4.45 6.15 -2.33
CA TYR A 35 -4.41 4.70 -2.14
C TYR A 35 -5.46 4.34 -1.09
N THR A 36 -6.65 3.96 -1.55
CA THR A 36 -7.76 3.50 -0.69
C THR A 36 -7.83 1.97 -0.69
N ALA A 37 -8.56 1.37 0.25
CA ALA A 37 -8.86 -0.07 0.19
C ALA A 37 -9.55 -0.45 -1.13
N GLU A 38 -10.36 0.45 -1.71
CA GLU A 38 -10.94 0.28 -3.04
C GLU A 38 -9.89 0.33 -4.17
N SER A 39 -8.76 0.98 -3.93
CA SER A 39 -7.69 1.12 -4.93
C SER A 39 -6.92 -0.18 -5.16
N TYR A 40 -7.01 -1.18 -4.26
CA TYR A 40 -6.32 -2.46 -4.43
C TYR A 40 -7.19 -3.67 -4.08
N PRO A 41 -7.43 -4.60 -5.02
CA PRO A 41 -8.19 -5.84 -4.79
C PRO A 41 -7.72 -6.66 -3.58
N ILE A 42 -6.42 -6.61 -3.26
CA ILE A 42 -5.83 -7.34 -2.15
C ILE A 42 -6.28 -6.82 -0.77
N VAL A 43 -6.41 -5.49 -0.60
CA VAL A 43 -6.87 -4.91 0.66
C VAL A 43 -8.31 -5.34 0.91
N ARG A 44 -9.16 -5.25 -0.11
CA ARG A 44 -10.55 -5.73 -0.02
C ARG A 44 -10.65 -7.22 0.28
N ALA A 45 -9.83 -8.05 -0.37
CA ALA A 45 -9.84 -9.49 -0.13
C ALA A 45 -9.49 -9.81 1.33
N ARG A 46 -8.46 -9.16 1.88
CA ARG A 46 -8.08 -9.32 3.29
C ARG A 46 -9.18 -8.85 4.24
N GLU A 47 -9.70 -7.65 4.05
CA GLU A 47 -10.72 -7.08 4.93
C GLU A 47 -12.01 -7.91 4.93
N ARG A 48 -12.46 -8.35 3.75
CA ARG A 48 -13.64 -9.24 3.62
C ARG A 48 -13.43 -10.60 4.28
N SER A 49 -12.19 -11.09 4.33
CA SER A 49 -11.87 -12.33 5.04
C SER A 49 -11.90 -12.18 6.57
N GLY A 50 -11.86 -10.94 7.10
CA GLY A 50 -11.80 -10.67 8.53
C GLY A 50 -10.45 -11.01 9.18
N LEU A 51 -9.40 -11.24 8.38
CA LEU A 51 -8.08 -11.64 8.86
C LEU A 51 -7.16 -10.43 9.04
N SER A 52 -6.28 -10.51 10.04
CA SER A 52 -5.15 -9.58 10.17
C SER A 52 -4.16 -9.77 9.02
N GLN A 53 -3.32 -8.76 8.76
CA GLN A 53 -2.25 -8.86 7.75
C GLN A 53 -1.36 -10.09 8.01
N ALA A 54 -1.04 -10.40 9.26
CA ALA A 54 -0.22 -11.54 9.62
C ALA A 54 -0.86 -12.89 9.22
N LYS A 55 -2.14 -13.10 9.61
CA LYS A 55 -2.86 -14.35 9.26
C LYS A 55 -3.08 -14.47 7.76
N PHE A 56 -3.41 -13.37 7.09
CA PHE A 56 -3.64 -13.38 5.65
C PHE A 56 -2.34 -13.65 4.86
N ALA A 57 -1.23 -13.05 5.28
CA ALA A 57 0.09 -13.31 4.68
C ALA A 57 0.52 -14.76 4.86
N GLN A 58 0.29 -15.33 6.05
CA GLN A 58 0.55 -16.75 6.34
C GLN A 58 -0.22 -17.67 5.40
N LEU A 59 -1.53 -17.44 5.20
CA LEU A 59 -2.34 -18.23 4.27
C LEU A 59 -1.89 -18.12 2.81
N LEU A 60 -1.42 -16.93 2.40
CA LEU A 60 -0.88 -16.71 1.06
C LEU A 60 0.55 -17.23 0.88
N GLY A 61 1.20 -17.72 1.95
CA GLY A 61 2.58 -18.20 1.89
C GLY A 61 3.61 -17.10 1.64
N VAL A 62 3.33 -15.88 2.09
CA VAL A 62 4.22 -14.72 1.90
C VAL A 62 4.55 -14.03 3.23
N SER A 63 5.63 -13.25 3.24
CA SER A 63 5.94 -12.42 4.41
C SER A 63 4.91 -11.29 4.58
N VAL A 64 4.70 -10.83 5.81
CA VAL A 64 3.86 -9.65 6.10
C VAL A 64 4.37 -8.43 5.32
N ARG A 65 5.70 -8.29 5.20
CA ARG A 65 6.34 -7.22 4.43
C ARG A 65 5.96 -7.26 2.95
N THR A 66 5.87 -8.45 2.36
CA THR A 66 5.41 -8.67 0.98
C THR A 66 3.96 -8.27 0.81
N LEU A 67 3.07 -8.71 1.72
CA LEU A 67 1.67 -8.31 1.71
C LEU A 67 1.51 -6.78 1.79
N GLN A 68 2.27 -6.12 2.67
CA GLN A 68 2.26 -4.65 2.79
C GLN A 68 2.76 -3.93 1.53
N ASP A 69 3.76 -4.47 0.82
CA ASP A 69 4.18 -3.92 -0.47
C ASP A 69 3.06 -3.98 -1.51
N TRP A 70 2.29 -5.07 -1.52
CA TRP A 70 1.16 -5.24 -2.42
C TRP A 70 -0.01 -4.32 -2.05
N GLU A 71 -0.39 -4.27 -0.77
CA GLU A 71 -1.48 -3.41 -0.29
C GLU A 71 -1.21 -1.91 -0.47
N GLN A 72 0.06 -1.51 -0.47
CA GLN A 72 0.48 -0.12 -0.67
C GLN A 72 0.88 0.18 -2.13
N GLY A 73 0.76 -0.81 -3.03
CA GLY A 73 1.09 -0.64 -4.45
C GLY A 73 2.56 -0.42 -4.76
N ARG A 74 3.48 -0.72 -3.82
CA ARG A 74 4.93 -0.66 -4.06
C ARG A 74 5.42 -1.80 -4.92
N ARG A 75 4.73 -2.94 -4.91
CA ARG A 75 4.99 -4.11 -5.77
C ARG A 75 3.68 -4.72 -6.21
N GLU A 76 3.72 -5.42 -7.33
CA GLU A 76 2.59 -6.25 -7.77
C GLU A 76 2.73 -7.70 -7.31
N PRO A 77 1.62 -8.38 -6.97
CA PRO A 77 1.63 -9.83 -6.80
C PRO A 77 1.95 -10.55 -8.11
N ASN A 78 2.55 -11.73 -8.03
CA ASN A 78 2.72 -12.59 -9.20
C ASN A 78 1.36 -13.15 -9.68
N ALA A 79 1.33 -13.78 -10.87
CA ALA A 79 0.09 -14.28 -11.47
C ALA A 79 -0.69 -15.25 -10.56
N ALA A 80 0.00 -16.20 -9.91
CA ALA A 80 -0.63 -17.15 -8.99
C ALA A 80 -1.25 -16.45 -7.77
N ALA A 81 -0.53 -15.49 -7.18
CA ALA A 81 -1.03 -14.70 -6.06
C ALA A 81 -2.23 -13.85 -6.48
N LYS A 82 -2.22 -13.24 -7.68
CA LYS A 82 -3.39 -12.51 -8.21
C LYS A 82 -4.64 -13.41 -8.28
N THR A 83 -4.50 -14.65 -8.73
CA THR A 83 -5.59 -15.64 -8.75
C THR A 83 -6.08 -15.97 -7.33
N LEU A 84 -5.18 -16.26 -6.39
CA LEU A 84 -5.54 -16.54 -4.99
C LEU A 84 -6.23 -15.36 -4.32
N ILE A 85 -5.75 -14.14 -4.54
CA ILE A 85 -6.37 -12.91 -4.06
C ILE A 85 -7.79 -12.77 -4.63
N LYS A 86 -7.99 -13.12 -5.90
CA LYS A 86 -9.33 -13.09 -6.51
C LYS A 86 -10.27 -14.11 -5.87
N VAL A 87 -9.79 -15.32 -5.60
CA VAL A 87 -10.55 -16.34 -4.86
C VAL A 87 -10.91 -15.83 -3.46
N ALA A 88 -9.96 -15.20 -2.76
CA ALA A 88 -10.19 -14.62 -1.44
C ALA A 88 -11.22 -13.48 -1.46
N GLU A 89 -11.25 -12.67 -2.52
CA GLU A 89 -12.23 -11.59 -2.72
C GLU A 89 -13.65 -12.12 -2.97
N LEU A 90 -13.77 -13.19 -3.77
CA LEU A 90 -15.05 -13.81 -4.14
C LEU A 90 -15.61 -14.75 -3.06
N HIS A 91 -14.73 -15.47 -2.36
CA HIS A 91 -15.10 -16.50 -1.39
C HIS A 91 -14.35 -16.33 -0.06
N PRO A 92 -14.55 -15.21 0.66
CA PRO A 92 -13.81 -14.92 1.90
C PRO A 92 -14.06 -15.94 3.03
N GLY A 93 -15.17 -16.68 2.97
CA GLY A 93 -15.46 -17.78 3.89
C GLY A 93 -14.46 -18.95 3.81
N VAL A 94 -13.84 -19.17 2.64
CA VAL A 94 -12.83 -20.23 2.47
C VAL A 94 -11.59 -19.93 3.32
N LEU A 95 -11.10 -18.69 3.30
CA LEU A 95 -9.93 -18.32 4.09
C LEU A 95 -10.20 -18.39 5.60
N ARG A 96 -11.41 -18.05 6.03
CA ARG A 96 -11.81 -18.20 7.44
C ARG A 96 -11.81 -19.67 7.89
N LYS A 97 -12.24 -20.59 7.02
CA LYS A 97 -12.21 -22.04 7.30
C LYS A 97 -10.80 -22.59 7.35
N ILE A 98 -9.89 -22.12 6.48
CA ILE A 98 -8.50 -22.57 6.47
C ILE A 98 -7.71 -21.97 7.65
N ALA A 99 -8.09 -20.78 8.12
CA ALA A 99 -7.47 -20.12 9.27
C ALA A 99 -7.96 -20.61 10.65
N ALA A 100 -8.97 -21.47 10.69
CA ALA A 100 -9.52 -22.09 11.90
C ALA A 100 -8.66 -23.29 12.30
#